data_AF-A0A3C1U6I7-F1
#
_entry.id   AF-A0A3C1U6I7-F1
#
_cell.length_a   1.000
_cell.length_b   1.000
_cell.length_c   1.000
_cell.angle_alpha   90.00
_cell.angle_beta   90.00
_cell.angle_gamma   90.00
#
_symmetry.space_group_name_H-M   'P 1'
#
loop_
_entity.id
_entity.type
_entity.pdbx_description
1 polymer ?
#
loop_
_entity_poly.entity_id
_entity_poly.type
_entity_poly.pdbx_seq_one_letter_code
_entity_poly.pdbx_strand_id
1 'polypeptide(L)'
;MEINIFQALLLAVMASLTSVIGALGTTYSWYTLSRPLVASLVVGLILGDVKTSIMVGAAIQVVYIALVTPGGTVSADLRAVSYIGIPLAVAAVKGAGLNPASAQGAGLAVSIGALVGTVGTVMFYSTATMNLIWQQIGWKAIDKLNYRIIYLTNFIFPLISHFVIAFLPTFFITYYGTDIVANLKEWLPMDGIPMKTMFTLGSLLPAVGIGILLKQVVQNPVDLIIFFFGFTLAAALKINLVGAAFVGAMIAFLNYKIIMVGAGKKSASHEEDL
;
A
#
# COMPACT_ATOMS: atom_id res chain seq x y z
N MET A 1 -11.35 14.84 15.77
CA MET A 1 -12.16 13.61 15.95
C MET A 1 -11.31 12.68 16.77
N GLU A 2 -11.81 12.25 17.92
CA GLU A 2 -11.09 11.34 18.82
C GLU A 2 -11.43 9.89 18.47
N ILE A 3 -10.43 9.01 18.55
CA ILE A 3 -10.60 7.58 18.34
C ILE A 3 -10.73 6.94 19.72
N ASN A 4 -11.87 6.30 19.98
CA ASN A 4 -12.08 5.61 21.26
C ASN A 4 -11.19 4.35 21.35
N ILE A 5 -10.86 3.91 22.56
CA ILE A 5 -10.14 2.65 22.87
C ILE A 5 -10.70 1.48 22.08
N PHE A 6 -12.03 1.34 22.01
CA PHE A 6 -12.65 0.25 21.27
C PHE A 6 -12.36 0.30 19.77
N GLN A 7 -12.39 1.50 19.17
CA GLN A 7 -12.05 1.72 17.77
C GLN A 7 -10.56 1.47 17.52
N ALA A 8 -9.68 1.97 18.39
CA ALA A 8 -8.24 1.73 18.31
C ALA A 8 -7.92 0.23 18.41
N LEU A 9 -8.62 -0.51 19.28
CA LEU A 9 -8.48 -1.95 19.41
C LEU A 9 -8.91 -2.68 18.14
N LEU A 10 -10.05 -2.33 17.56
CA LEU A 10 -10.50 -2.90 16.28
C LEU A 10 -9.52 -2.62 15.14
N LEU A 11 -8.98 -1.39 15.06
CA LEU A 11 -7.97 -1.02 14.06
C LEU A 11 -6.68 -1.85 14.24
N ALA A 12 -6.23 -2.05 15.49
CA ALA A 12 -5.07 -2.87 15.80
C ALA A 12 -5.28 -4.36 15.48
N VAL A 13 -6.47 -4.90 15.76
CA VAL A 13 -6.83 -6.26 15.34
C VAL A 13 -6.75 -6.36 13.82
N MET A 14 -7.36 -5.44 13.08
CA MET A 14 -7.31 -5.46 11.63
C MET A 14 -5.88 -5.32 11.09
N ALA A 15 -5.05 -4.46 11.66
CA ALA A 15 -3.64 -4.33 11.26
C ALA A 15 -2.84 -5.64 11.45
N SER A 16 -3.10 -6.38 12.53
CA SER A 16 -2.44 -7.66 12.79
C SER A 16 -2.95 -8.79 11.87
N LEU A 17 -4.25 -8.82 11.58
CA LEU A 17 -4.87 -9.81 10.67
C LEU A 17 -4.48 -9.59 9.20
N THR A 18 -4.25 -8.34 8.81
CA THR A 18 -3.88 -7.98 7.42
C THR A 18 -2.40 -8.16 7.11
N SER A 19 -1.62 -8.61 8.08
CA SER A 19 -0.22 -8.97 7.90
C SER A 19 0.00 -10.12 6.92
N VAL A 20 1.17 -10.12 6.27
CA VAL A 20 1.64 -11.10 5.29
C VAL A 20 1.59 -12.55 5.83
N ILE A 21 1.58 -12.73 7.15
CA ILE A 21 1.51 -14.04 7.83
C ILE A 21 0.23 -14.18 8.69
N GLY A 22 -0.72 -13.26 8.56
CA GLY A 22 -2.03 -13.38 9.20
C GLY A 22 -2.81 -14.56 8.64
N ALA A 23 -3.68 -15.17 9.46
CA ALA A 23 -4.49 -16.36 9.17
C ALA A 23 -5.32 -16.36 7.86
N LEU A 24 -5.32 -15.25 7.12
CA LEU A 24 -6.01 -15.04 5.84
C LEU A 24 -5.08 -15.20 4.62
N GLY A 25 -3.77 -15.39 4.81
CA GLY A 25 -2.80 -15.54 3.72
C GLY A 25 -2.56 -14.25 2.91
N THR A 26 -1.49 -14.25 2.11
CA THR A 26 -1.02 -13.04 1.38
C THR A 26 -2.06 -12.47 0.41
N THR A 27 -2.86 -13.33 -0.23
CA THR A 27 -3.88 -12.93 -1.22
C THR A 27 -4.96 -12.04 -0.61
N TYR A 28 -5.54 -12.47 0.52
CA TYR A 28 -6.63 -11.74 1.15
C TYR A 28 -6.10 -10.66 2.11
N SER A 29 -4.97 -10.89 2.79
CA SER A 29 -4.43 -9.94 3.77
C SER A 29 -3.69 -8.77 3.12
N TRP A 30 -2.60 -9.05 2.39
CA TRP A 30 -1.69 -8.04 1.84
C TRP A 30 -2.23 -7.41 0.56
N TYR A 31 -2.73 -8.23 -0.37
CA TYR A 31 -3.18 -7.72 -1.67
C TYR A 31 -4.59 -7.14 -1.66
N THR A 32 -5.43 -7.50 -0.69
CA THR A 32 -6.82 -7.01 -0.61
C THR A 32 -7.02 -6.08 0.57
N LEU A 33 -6.98 -6.59 1.80
CA LEU A 33 -7.35 -5.82 2.99
C LEU A 33 -6.35 -4.72 3.37
N SER A 34 -5.07 -4.87 3.00
CA SER A 34 -4.05 -3.84 3.24
C SER A 34 -4.07 -2.73 2.19
N ARG A 35 -4.85 -2.84 1.11
CA ARG A 35 -4.90 -1.79 0.09
C ARG A 35 -5.73 -0.61 0.62
N PRO A 36 -5.19 0.63 0.58
CA PRO A 36 -5.84 1.79 1.17
C PRO A 36 -7.32 1.96 0.84
N LEU A 37 -7.75 1.64 -0.39
CA LEU A 37 -9.16 1.74 -0.77
C LEU A 37 -10.05 0.75 0.01
N VAL A 38 -9.68 -0.54 0.06
CA VAL A 38 -10.45 -1.56 0.79
C VAL A 38 -10.35 -1.33 2.30
N ALA A 39 -9.16 -1.01 2.79
CA ALA A 39 -8.95 -0.69 4.19
C ALA A 39 -9.78 0.52 4.63
N SER A 40 -9.90 1.55 3.78
CA SER A 40 -10.67 2.75 4.11
C SER A 40 -12.15 2.50 4.33
N LEU A 41 -12.72 1.49 3.66
CA LEU A 41 -14.09 1.04 3.92
C LEU A 41 -14.18 0.46 5.34
N VAL A 42 -13.27 -0.43 5.71
CA VAL A 42 -13.23 -1.05 7.05
C VAL A 42 -13.00 0.01 8.13
N VAL A 43 -12.02 0.89 7.93
CA VAL A 43 -11.74 2.01 8.83
C VAL A 43 -12.96 2.92 8.95
N GLY A 44 -13.63 3.23 7.85
CA GLY A 44 -14.85 4.04 7.85
C GLY A 44 -16.00 3.42 8.63
N LEU A 45 -16.16 2.09 8.57
CA LEU A 45 -17.12 1.36 9.39
C LEU A 45 -16.76 1.43 10.88
N ILE A 46 -15.48 1.30 11.22
CA ILE A 46 -15.01 1.38 12.62
C ILE A 46 -15.17 2.81 13.17
N LEU A 47 -14.84 3.82 12.38
CA LEU A 47 -14.91 5.23 12.77
C LEU A 47 -16.33 5.83 12.68
N GLY A 48 -17.26 5.16 12.00
CA GLY A 48 -18.61 5.67 11.75
C GLY A 48 -18.70 6.74 10.65
N ASP A 49 -17.63 6.96 9.87
CA ASP A 49 -17.60 7.90 8.75
C ASP A 49 -16.98 7.26 7.51
N VAL A 50 -17.82 6.52 6.78
CA VAL A 50 -17.42 5.79 5.57
C VAL A 50 -17.09 6.75 4.43
N LYS A 51 -17.85 7.84 4.25
CA LYS A 51 -17.64 8.77 3.13
C LYS A 51 -16.27 9.45 3.21
N THR A 52 -15.96 10.04 4.37
CA THR A 52 -14.66 10.71 4.58
C THR A 52 -13.53 9.70 4.46
N SER A 53 -13.68 8.52 5.06
CA SER A 53 -12.64 7.49 5.02
C SER A 53 -12.36 7.02 3.59
N ILE A 54 -13.38 6.75 2.77
CA ILE A 54 -13.20 6.36 1.37
C ILE A 54 -12.53 7.46 0.55
N MET A 55 -12.90 8.73 0.75
CA MET A 55 -12.27 9.85 0.03
C MET A 55 -10.77 9.97 0.38
N VAL A 56 -10.44 9.88 1.68
CA VAL A 56 -9.06 9.87 2.19
C VAL A 56 -8.30 8.65 1.66
N GLY A 57 -8.90 7.46 1.74
CA GLY A 57 -8.32 6.20 1.29
C GLY A 57 -8.06 6.17 -0.21
N ALA A 58 -8.96 6.73 -1.01
CA ALA A 58 -8.80 6.85 -2.46
C ALA A 58 -7.61 7.76 -2.81
N ALA A 59 -7.45 8.90 -2.12
CA ALA A 59 -6.30 9.78 -2.32
C ALA A 59 -4.97 9.07 -2.00
N ILE A 60 -4.91 8.37 -0.86
CA ILE A 60 -3.74 7.59 -0.45
C ILE A 60 -3.48 6.43 -1.43
N GLN A 61 -4.51 5.73 -1.90
CA GLN A 61 -4.40 4.60 -2.83
C GLN A 61 -3.67 4.97 -4.12
N VAL A 62 -3.87 6.19 -4.64
CA VAL A 62 -3.24 6.64 -5.89
C VAL A 62 -1.70 6.63 -5.78
N VAL A 63 -1.15 6.98 -4.62
CA VAL A 63 0.30 6.97 -4.36
C VAL A 63 0.86 5.55 -4.30
N TYR A 64 0.07 4.63 -3.76
CA TYR A 64 0.49 3.25 -3.49
C TYR A 64 -0.01 2.23 -4.51
N ILE A 65 -0.66 2.67 -5.59
CA ILE A 65 -1.14 1.79 -6.67
C ILE A 65 0.00 0.99 -7.31
N ALA A 66 1.19 1.61 -7.30
CA ALA A 66 2.44 1.13 -7.84
C ALA A 66 3.21 0.16 -6.96
N LEU A 67 2.79 0.04 -5.71
CA LEU A 67 3.60 -0.67 -4.74
C LEU A 67 3.49 -2.18 -4.99
N VAL A 68 4.54 -2.69 -5.60
CA VAL A 68 4.91 -4.10 -5.61
C VAL A 68 6.16 -4.30 -4.75
N THR A 69 6.40 -5.53 -4.33
CA THR A 69 7.47 -5.90 -3.40
C THR A 69 8.41 -6.92 -4.06
N PRO A 70 9.26 -6.51 -5.02
CA PRO A 70 10.18 -7.42 -5.69
C PRO A 70 11.21 -7.93 -4.69
N GLY A 71 11.48 -9.25 -4.72
CA GLY A 71 12.49 -9.87 -3.85
C GLY A 71 12.22 -9.72 -2.35
N GLY A 72 10.98 -9.46 -1.94
CA GLY A 72 10.62 -9.29 -0.52
C GLY A 72 11.02 -7.93 0.09
N THR A 73 11.52 -7.00 -0.72
CA THR A 73 11.81 -5.63 -0.26
C THR A 73 10.51 -4.80 -0.21
N VAL A 74 10.28 -4.15 0.92
CA VAL A 74 9.11 -3.29 1.15
C VAL A 74 9.59 -1.86 1.35
N SER A 75 9.24 -0.97 0.42
CA SER A 75 9.56 0.47 0.53
C SER A 75 8.56 1.24 1.40
N ALA A 76 7.33 0.74 1.51
CA ALA A 76 6.30 1.25 2.40
C ALA A 76 5.38 0.10 2.85
N ASP A 77 5.08 0.01 4.15
CA ASP A 77 4.15 -1.00 4.65
C ASP A 77 2.70 -0.53 4.50
N LEU A 78 1.98 -1.13 3.55
CA LEU A 78 0.58 -0.81 3.27
C LEU A 78 -0.34 -1.05 4.45
N ARG A 79 0.00 -1.96 5.37
CA ARG A 79 -0.83 -2.23 6.56
C ARG A 79 -0.83 -1.04 7.50
N ALA A 80 0.34 -0.47 7.75
CA ALA A 80 0.49 0.72 8.56
C ALA A 80 -0.20 1.91 7.87
N VAL A 81 0.02 2.11 6.56
CA VAL A 81 -0.69 3.14 5.79
C VAL A 81 -2.20 3.00 5.96
N SER A 82 -2.72 1.78 5.89
CA SER A 82 -4.15 1.48 5.89
C SER A 82 -4.81 1.59 7.26
N TYR A 83 -4.22 1.02 8.31
CA TYR A 83 -4.87 0.90 9.63
C TYR A 83 -4.33 1.87 10.69
N ILE A 84 -3.24 2.58 10.39
CA ILE A 84 -2.77 3.72 11.18
C ILE A 84 -2.94 5.02 10.37
N GLY A 85 -2.48 5.03 9.13
CA GLY A 85 -2.42 6.24 8.30
C GLY A 85 -3.80 6.80 7.96
N ILE A 86 -4.71 5.97 7.45
CA ILE A 86 -6.08 6.38 7.11
C ILE A 86 -6.85 6.94 8.33
N PRO A 87 -6.95 6.24 9.48
CA PRO A 87 -7.71 6.78 10.62
C PRO A 87 -7.12 8.11 11.13
N LEU A 88 -5.79 8.24 11.19
CA LEU A 88 -5.14 9.50 11.55
C LEU A 88 -5.35 10.59 10.49
N ALA A 89 -5.31 10.25 9.20
CA ALA A 89 -5.59 11.19 8.12
C ALA A 89 -7.03 11.69 8.15
N VAL A 90 -8.00 10.81 8.43
CA VAL A 90 -9.41 11.19 8.63
C VAL A 90 -9.53 12.14 9.82
N ALA A 91 -8.88 11.83 10.95
CA ALA A 91 -8.86 12.70 12.11
C ALA A 91 -8.24 14.08 11.80
N ALA A 92 -7.15 14.10 11.03
CA ALA A 92 -6.45 15.32 10.62
C ALA A 92 -7.29 16.20 9.69
N VAL A 93 -7.83 15.62 8.62
CA VAL A 93 -8.63 16.35 7.63
C VAL A 93 -9.86 16.96 8.28
N LYS A 94 -10.56 16.19 9.14
CA LYS A 94 -11.72 16.70 9.88
C LYS A 94 -11.31 17.71 10.95
N GLY A 95 -10.24 17.45 11.69
CA GLY A 95 -9.69 18.39 12.68
C GLY A 95 -9.28 19.72 12.04
N ALA A 96 -8.72 19.67 10.84
CA ALA A 96 -8.36 20.83 10.04
C ALA A 96 -9.57 21.59 9.49
N GLY A 97 -10.76 20.98 9.44
CA GLY A 97 -11.96 21.54 8.80
C GLY A 97 -11.86 21.54 7.28
N LEU A 98 -11.02 20.67 6.71
CA LEU A 98 -10.81 20.56 5.27
C LEU A 98 -11.86 19.65 4.64
N ASN A 99 -12.28 19.97 3.42
CA ASN A 99 -13.06 19.04 2.61
C ASN A 99 -12.14 17.87 2.19
N PRO A 100 -12.48 16.60 2.50
CA PRO A 100 -11.66 15.45 2.12
C PRO A 100 -11.45 15.30 0.61
N ALA A 101 -12.38 15.81 -0.20
CA ALA A 101 -12.29 15.80 -1.66
C ALA A 101 -11.51 16.99 -2.23
N SER A 102 -11.12 17.99 -1.42
CA SER A 102 -10.31 19.09 -1.92
C SER A 102 -8.86 18.67 -2.12
N ALA A 103 -8.13 19.39 -2.98
CA ALA A 103 -6.70 19.15 -3.20
C ALA A 103 -5.89 19.24 -1.90
N GLN A 104 -6.27 20.15 -1.00
CA GLN A 104 -5.66 20.28 0.32
C GLN A 104 -5.99 19.08 1.21
N GLY A 105 -7.27 18.66 1.29
CA GLY A 105 -7.67 17.49 2.09
C GLY A 105 -6.98 16.21 1.62
N ALA A 106 -6.97 15.97 0.31
CA ALA A 106 -6.26 14.85 -0.31
C ALA A 106 -4.74 14.92 -0.08
N GLY A 107 -4.13 16.10 -0.22
CA GLY A 107 -2.70 16.30 0.01
C GLY A 107 -2.29 16.02 1.46
N LEU A 108 -3.08 16.48 2.45
CA LEU A 108 -2.84 16.18 3.86
C LEU A 108 -2.96 14.69 4.15
N ALA A 109 -4.01 14.05 3.62
CA ALA A 109 -4.24 12.62 3.77
C ALA A 109 -3.06 11.80 3.23
N VAL A 110 -2.63 12.11 2.01
CA VAL A 110 -1.49 11.47 1.36
C VAL A 110 -0.21 11.65 2.16
N SER A 111 0.05 12.87 2.65
CA SER A 111 1.23 13.18 3.45
C SER A 111 1.27 12.43 4.79
N ILE A 112 0.15 12.33 5.50
CA ILE A 112 0.04 11.51 6.72
C ILE A 112 0.24 10.04 6.38
N GLY A 113 -0.38 9.55 5.31
CA GLY A 113 -0.20 8.19 4.80
C GLY A 113 1.27 7.87 4.52
N ALA A 114 2.01 8.79 3.89
CA ALA A 114 3.43 8.63 3.59
C ALA A 114 4.32 8.58 4.83
N LEU A 115 4.09 9.48 5.80
CA LEU A 115 4.80 9.46 7.08
C LEU A 115 4.60 8.12 7.80
N VAL A 116 3.34 7.69 7.91
CA VAL A 116 2.99 6.43 8.58
C VAL A 116 3.50 5.22 7.80
N GLY A 117 3.53 5.27 6.47
CA GLY A 117 4.10 4.21 5.65
C GLY A 117 5.59 3.98 5.92
N THR A 118 6.33 5.04 6.25
CA THR A 118 7.75 4.96 6.63
C THR A 118 7.93 4.29 7.99
N VAL A 119 7.09 4.67 8.98
CA VAL A 119 7.04 3.98 10.28
C VAL A 119 6.68 2.51 10.10
N GLY A 120 5.72 2.24 9.21
CA GLY A 120 5.31 0.91 8.83
C GLY A 120 6.44 0.05 8.26
N THR A 121 7.33 0.62 7.46
CA THR A 121 8.50 -0.11 6.94
C THR A 121 9.38 -0.64 8.08
N VAL A 122 9.59 0.16 9.13
CA VAL A 122 10.31 -0.28 10.33
C VAL A 122 9.55 -1.41 11.03
N MET A 123 8.23 -1.30 11.18
CA MET A 123 7.39 -2.37 11.75
C MET A 123 7.45 -3.66 10.92
N PHE A 124 7.45 -3.55 9.59
CA PHE A 124 7.55 -4.68 8.67
C PHE A 124 8.88 -5.43 8.85
N TYR A 125 10.01 -4.73 8.78
CA TYR A 125 11.33 -5.36 8.94
C TYR A 125 11.58 -5.84 10.36
N SER A 126 11.03 -5.16 11.38
CA SER A 126 11.08 -5.64 12.77
C SER A 126 10.32 -6.96 12.91
N THR A 127 9.14 -7.07 12.29
CA THR A 127 8.36 -8.31 12.25
C THR A 127 9.12 -9.43 11.54
N ALA A 128 9.72 -9.13 10.39
CA ALA A 128 10.54 -10.09 9.65
C ALA A 128 11.74 -10.58 10.48
N THR A 129 12.43 -9.66 11.15
CA THR A 129 13.58 -9.97 12.01
C THR A 129 13.19 -10.88 13.16
N MET A 130 12.08 -10.58 13.86
CA MET A 130 11.63 -11.41 14.96
C MET A 130 11.18 -12.80 14.49
N ASN A 131 10.63 -12.90 13.29
CA ASN A 131 10.26 -14.20 12.70
C ASN A 131 11.46 -15.10 12.40
N LEU A 132 12.68 -14.57 12.28
CA LEU A 132 13.89 -15.39 12.14
C LEU A 132 14.13 -16.26 13.38
N ILE A 133 13.75 -15.78 14.57
CA ILE A 133 13.84 -16.55 15.82
C ILE A 133 12.97 -17.81 15.72
N TRP A 134 11.74 -17.66 15.21
CA TRP A 134 10.84 -18.79 15.00
C TRP A 134 11.38 -19.73 13.93
N GLN A 135 11.90 -19.21 12.82
CA GLN A 135 12.49 -20.03 11.76
C GLN A 135 13.65 -20.90 12.27
N GLN A 136 14.50 -20.39 13.15
CA GLN A 136 15.58 -21.20 13.76
C GLN A 136 15.04 -22.41 14.54
N ILE A 137 13.89 -22.28 15.20
CA ILE A 137 13.21 -23.38 15.88
C ILE A 137 12.63 -24.37 14.86
N GLY A 138 12.04 -23.84 13.77
CA GLY A 138 11.50 -24.62 12.67
C GLY A 138 12.56 -25.50 11.99
N TRP A 139 13.74 -24.96 11.69
CA TRP A 139 14.85 -25.71 11.09
C TRP A 139 15.27 -26.90 11.96
N LYS A 140 15.43 -26.70 13.27
CA LYS A 140 15.76 -27.79 14.22
C LYS A 140 14.66 -28.84 14.34
N ALA A 141 13.40 -28.48 14.06
CA ALA A 141 12.27 -29.40 14.06
C ALA A 141 12.17 -30.22 12.77
N ILE A 142 12.66 -29.69 11.64
CA ILE A 142 12.77 -30.40 10.35
C ILE A 142 13.74 -31.58 10.48
N ASP A 143 14.91 -31.37 11.08
CA ASP A 143 15.91 -32.43 11.30
C ASP A 143 15.37 -33.60 12.13
N LYS A 144 14.35 -33.33 12.97
CA LYS A 144 13.71 -34.30 13.85
C LYS A 144 12.38 -34.82 13.31
N LEU A 145 12.00 -34.43 12.08
CA LEU A 145 10.70 -34.75 11.45
C LEU A 145 9.49 -34.44 12.34
N ASN A 146 9.61 -33.42 13.21
CA ASN A 146 8.54 -33.04 14.13
C ASN A 146 7.58 -32.06 13.46
N TYR A 147 6.66 -32.60 12.66
CA TYR A 147 5.67 -31.84 11.91
C TYR A 147 4.84 -30.90 12.79
N ARG A 148 4.54 -31.29 14.04
CA ARG A 148 3.74 -30.47 14.97
C ARG A 148 4.43 -29.13 15.25
N ILE A 149 5.74 -29.15 15.53
CA ILE A 149 6.49 -27.91 15.78
C ILE A 149 6.61 -27.10 14.49
N ILE A 150 6.82 -27.74 13.34
CA ILE A 150 6.88 -27.05 12.03
C ILE A 150 5.57 -26.29 11.76
N TYR A 151 4.40 -26.88 12.03
CA TYR A 151 3.11 -26.19 11.91
C TYR A 151 2.99 -25.00 12.88
N LEU A 152 3.38 -25.18 14.15
CA LEU A 152 3.35 -24.09 15.13
C LEU A 152 4.27 -22.93 14.75
N THR A 153 5.46 -23.22 14.25
CA THR A 153 6.44 -22.23 13.79
C THR A 153 5.97 -21.47 12.55
N ASN A 154 5.19 -22.09 11.67
CA ASN A 154 4.66 -21.42 10.48
C ASN A 154 3.41 -20.58 10.76
N PHE A 155 2.51 -21.05 11.64
CA PHE A 155 1.20 -20.44 11.80
C PHE A 155 0.99 -19.70 13.13
N ILE A 156 1.54 -20.21 14.24
CA ILE A 156 1.22 -19.70 15.59
C ILE A 156 2.29 -18.75 16.11
N PHE A 157 3.56 -19.11 16.02
CA PHE A 157 4.64 -18.24 16.54
C PHE A 157 4.74 -16.89 15.81
N PRO A 158 4.57 -16.80 14.48
CA PRO A 158 4.56 -15.51 13.80
C PRO A 158 3.40 -14.60 14.22
N LEU A 159 2.28 -15.16 14.69
CA LEU A 159 1.16 -14.38 15.23
C LEU A 159 1.58 -13.59 16.48
N ILE A 160 2.45 -14.16 17.32
CA ILE A 160 3.03 -13.45 18.46
C ILE A 160 3.83 -12.25 17.96
N SER A 161 4.62 -12.42 16.89
CA SER A 161 5.35 -11.29 16.32
C SER A 161 4.46 -10.18 15.82
N HIS A 162 3.36 -10.57 15.19
CA HIS A 162 2.39 -9.62 14.66
C HIS A 162 1.63 -8.92 15.78
N PHE A 163 1.35 -9.61 16.88
CA PHE A 163 0.75 -9.00 18.05
C PHE A 163 1.69 -7.95 18.67
N VAL A 164 2.95 -8.30 18.92
CA VAL A 164 3.89 -7.38 19.58
C VAL A 164 4.26 -6.20 18.67
N ILE A 165 4.50 -6.44 17.38
CA ILE A 165 5.10 -5.44 16.48
C ILE A 165 4.07 -4.75 15.59
N ALA A 166 2.92 -5.37 15.30
CA ALA A 166 1.86 -4.73 14.51
C ALA A 166 0.69 -4.26 15.38
N PHE A 167 0.17 -5.11 16.27
CA PHE A 167 -1.01 -4.76 17.09
C PHE A 167 -0.69 -3.65 18.10
N LEU A 168 0.33 -3.83 18.97
CA LEU A 168 0.61 -2.86 20.03
C LEU A 168 0.94 -1.46 19.48
N PRO A 169 1.85 -1.29 18.48
CA PRO A 169 2.13 0.04 17.96
C PRO A 169 0.93 0.64 17.24
N THR A 170 0.15 -0.16 16.50
CA THR A 170 -1.08 0.34 15.86
C THR A 170 -2.07 0.85 16.90
N PHE A 171 -2.29 0.09 17.98
CA PHE A 171 -3.19 0.49 19.05
C PHE A 171 -2.76 1.81 19.68
N PHE A 172 -1.50 1.91 20.11
CA PHE A 172 -1.01 3.12 20.77
C PHE A 172 -0.96 4.33 19.83
N ILE A 173 -0.51 4.14 18.58
CA ILE A 173 -0.41 5.25 17.62
C ILE A 173 -1.80 5.71 17.20
N THR A 174 -2.78 4.82 17.02
CA THR A 174 -4.14 5.24 16.64
C THR A 174 -4.91 5.87 17.80
N TYR A 175 -4.70 5.38 19.04
CA TYR A 175 -5.36 5.91 20.22
C TYR A 175 -4.79 7.27 20.65
N TYR A 176 -3.46 7.39 20.81
CA TYR A 176 -2.82 8.64 21.23
C TYR A 176 -2.52 9.58 20.06
N GLY A 177 -2.46 9.07 18.83
CA GLY A 177 -2.13 9.87 17.67
C GLY A 177 -3.21 10.87 17.30
N THR A 178 -4.47 10.67 17.70
CA THR A 178 -5.51 11.68 17.45
C THR A 178 -5.24 12.97 18.17
N ASP A 179 -4.65 12.94 19.37
CA ASP A 179 -4.35 14.14 20.14
C ASP A 179 -3.17 14.89 19.53
N ILE A 180 -2.14 14.14 19.10
CA ILE A 180 -0.99 14.68 18.36
C ILE A 180 -1.47 15.33 17.05
N VAL A 181 -2.39 14.68 16.35
CA VAL A 181 -2.96 15.16 15.08
C VAL A 181 -3.98 16.30 15.30
N ALA A 182 -4.68 16.34 16.43
CA ALA A 182 -5.59 17.43 16.78
C ALA A 182 -4.82 18.71 17.09
N ASN A 183 -3.70 18.59 17.82
CA ASN A 183 -2.77 19.69 18.10
C ASN A 183 -1.95 20.12 16.88
N LEU A 184 -2.02 19.36 15.78
CA LEU A 184 -1.38 19.72 14.52
C LEU A 184 -1.80 21.11 14.03
N LYS A 185 -3.03 21.55 14.33
CA LYS A 185 -3.51 22.90 13.97
C LYS A 185 -2.77 24.02 14.70
N GLU A 186 -2.36 23.80 15.95
CA GLU A 186 -1.61 24.77 16.75
C GLU A 186 -0.12 24.77 16.40
N TRP A 187 0.44 23.61 16.08
CA TRP A 187 1.87 23.46 15.77
C TRP A 187 2.18 23.73 14.29
N LEU A 188 1.20 23.55 13.40
CA LEU A 188 1.32 23.72 11.96
C LEU A 188 0.19 24.61 11.43
N PRO A 189 0.31 25.94 11.57
CA PRO A 189 -0.64 26.86 10.95
C PRO A 189 -0.71 26.61 9.44
N MET A 190 -1.92 26.68 8.87
CA MET A 190 -2.18 26.39 7.45
C MET A 190 -1.36 27.26 6.49
N ASP A 191 -1.02 28.48 6.90
CA ASP A 191 -0.18 29.42 6.14
C ASP A 191 1.32 29.22 6.36
N GLY A 192 1.69 28.36 7.32
CA GLY A 192 3.06 28.05 7.68
C GLY A 192 3.80 27.30 6.58
N ILE A 193 5.10 27.53 6.50
CA ILE A 193 6.02 26.83 5.58
C ILE A 193 5.85 25.30 5.66
N PRO A 194 5.73 24.66 6.84
CA PRO A 194 5.72 23.21 6.87
C PRO A 194 4.38 22.62 6.39
N MET A 195 3.24 23.30 6.61
CA MET A 195 1.95 22.86 6.06
C MET A 195 1.89 23.06 4.53
N LYS A 196 2.39 24.19 4.02
CA LYS A 196 2.57 24.42 2.58
C LYS A 196 3.50 23.36 1.96
N THR A 197 4.55 22.98 2.66
CA THR A 197 5.47 21.91 2.24
C THR A 197 4.76 20.56 2.24
N MET A 198 3.98 20.22 3.26
CA MET A 198 3.17 18.99 3.28
C MET A 198 2.17 18.91 2.14
N PHE A 199 1.48 19.99 1.80
CA PHE A 199 0.56 20.00 0.66
C PHE A 199 1.31 19.85 -0.67
N THR A 200 2.45 20.53 -0.83
CA THR A 200 3.26 20.47 -2.05
C THR A 200 3.88 19.08 -2.24
N LEU A 201 4.43 18.48 -1.18
CA LEU A 201 4.97 17.12 -1.26
C LEU A 201 3.85 16.09 -1.45
N GLY A 202 2.73 16.27 -0.76
CA GLY A 202 1.53 15.42 -0.90
C GLY A 202 1.00 15.37 -2.33
N SER A 203 1.01 16.49 -3.06
CA SER A 203 0.56 16.54 -4.45
C SER A 203 1.54 15.92 -5.46
N LEU A 204 2.82 15.80 -5.09
CA LEU A 204 3.86 15.18 -5.92
C LEU A 204 3.93 13.65 -5.75
N LEU A 205 3.46 13.12 -4.62
CA LEU A 205 3.52 11.68 -4.33
C LEU A 205 2.79 10.78 -5.35
N PRO A 206 1.66 11.17 -5.96
CA PRO A 206 1.08 10.42 -7.09
C PRO A 206 2.04 10.24 -8.28
N ALA A 207 2.83 11.26 -8.62
CA ALA A 207 3.81 11.17 -9.70
C ALA A 207 4.95 10.20 -9.34
N VAL A 208 5.35 10.15 -8.06
CA VAL A 208 6.31 9.17 -7.56
C VAL A 208 5.77 7.74 -7.71
N GLY A 209 4.50 7.50 -7.39
CA GLY A 209 3.84 6.20 -7.62
C GLY A 209 3.94 5.77 -9.09
N ILE A 210 3.54 6.63 -10.03
CA ILE A 210 3.65 6.35 -11.47
C ILE A 210 5.11 6.08 -11.87
N GLY A 211 6.06 6.85 -11.33
CA GLY A 211 7.50 6.64 -11.57
C GLY A 211 8.01 5.27 -11.09
N ILE A 212 7.53 4.79 -9.94
CA ILE A 212 7.85 3.45 -9.43
C ILE A 212 7.32 2.36 -10.37
N LEU A 213 6.09 2.50 -10.88
CA LEU A 213 5.53 1.57 -11.89
C LEU A 213 6.37 1.56 -13.16
N LEU A 214 6.71 2.75 -13.67
CA LEU A 214 7.51 2.86 -14.90
C LEU A 214 8.85 2.16 -14.73
N LYS A 215 9.53 2.37 -13.60
CA LYS A 215 10.79 1.68 -13.31
C LYS A 215 10.67 0.14 -13.31
N GLN A 216 9.49 -0.39 -12.98
CA GLN A 216 9.24 -1.83 -12.92
C GLN A 216 8.79 -2.44 -14.25
N VAL A 217 8.06 -1.66 -15.06
CA VAL A 217 7.49 -2.12 -16.34
C VAL A 217 8.46 -1.88 -17.51
N VAL A 218 9.21 -0.78 -17.48
CA VAL A 218 10.16 -0.41 -18.54
C VAL A 218 11.38 -1.32 -18.47
N GLN A 219 11.57 -2.15 -19.49
CA GLN A 219 12.78 -2.97 -19.65
C GLN A 219 13.74 -2.34 -20.65
N ASN A 220 13.22 -1.62 -21.66
CA ASN A 220 14.00 -0.97 -22.70
C ASN A 220 13.61 0.52 -22.85
N PRO A 221 14.53 1.39 -23.33
CA PRO A 221 14.22 2.80 -23.58
C PRO A 221 13.03 3.03 -24.53
N VAL A 222 12.76 2.07 -25.41
CA VAL A 222 11.62 2.10 -26.35
C VAL A 222 10.28 2.02 -25.61
N ASP A 223 10.21 1.35 -24.47
CA ASP A 223 8.97 1.23 -23.68
C ASP A 223 8.53 2.59 -23.13
N LEU A 224 9.48 3.51 -22.88
CA LEU A 224 9.18 4.89 -22.50
C LEU A 224 8.49 5.65 -23.64
N ILE A 225 8.87 5.39 -24.89
CA ILE A 225 8.24 6.03 -26.06
C ILE A 225 6.77 5.62 -26.15
N ILE A 226 6.48 4.32 -25.97
CA ILE A 226 5.11 3.79 -25.96
C ILE A 226 4.30 4.38 -24.80
N PHE A 227 4.91 4.49 -23.62
CA PHE A 227 4.28 5.13 -22.47
C PHE A 227 3.93 6.60 -22.75
N PHE A 228 4.89 7.41 -23.23
CA PHE A 228 4.64 8.82 -23.53
C PHE A 228 3.58 9.00 -24.61
N PHE A 229 3.59 8.14 -25.64
CA PHE A 229 2.54 8.13 -26.65
C PHE A 229 1.16 7.90 -26.04
N GLY A 230 1.00 6.84 -25.21
CA GLY A 230 -0.26 6.55 -24.53
C GLY A 230 -0.69 7.66 -23.57
N PHE A 231 0.27 8.26 -22.85
CA PHE A 231 0.03 9.37 -21.93
C PHE A 231 -0.49 10.62 -22.66
N THR A 232 0.17 11.02 -23.75
CA THR A 232 -0.25 12.14 -24.58
C THR A 232 -1.61 11.88 -25.22
N LEU A 233 -1.87 10.65 -25.68
CA LEU A 233 -3.16 10.26 -26.25
C LEU A 233 -4.29 10.36 -25.20
N ALA A 234 -4.07 9.83 -24.00
CA ALA A 234 -5.05 9.89 -22.91
C ALA A 234 -5.36 11.34 -22.51
N ALA A 235 -4.35 12.20 -22.46
CA ALA A 235 -4.51 13.62 -22.16
C ALA A 235 -5.25 14.39 -23.28
N ALA A 236 -4.89 14.15 -24.54
CA ALA A 236 -5.49 14.82 -25.70
C ALA A 236 -6.96 14.43 -25.89
N LEU A 237 -7.29 13.15 -25.72
CA LEU A 237 -8.63 12.60 -25.93
C LEU A 237 -9.51 12.62 -24.66
N LYS A 238 -8.96 13.08 -23.52
CA LYS A 238 -9.63 13.08 -22.20
C LYS A 238 -10.20 11.70 -21.83
N ILE A 239 -9.47 10.64 -22.15
CA ILE A 239 -9.90 9.27 -21.89
C ILE A 239 -9.75 9.00 -20.38
N ASN A 240 -10.78 8.42 -19.77
CA ASN A 240 -10.72 8.02 -18.36
C ASN A 240 -9.85 6.77 -18.16
N LEU A 241 -9.52 6.44 -16.90
CA LEU A 241 -8.62 5.32 -16.58
C LEU A 241 -9.11 3.97 -17.15
N VAL A 242 -10.42 3.73 -17.14
CA VAL A 242 -11.03 2.49 -17.66
C VAL A 242 -10.86 2.41 -19.17
N GLY A 243 -11.16 3.49 -19.90
CA GLY A 243 -10.98 3.55 -21.36
C GLY A 243 -9.51 3.39 -21.76
N ALA A 244 -8.60 4.02 -21.01
CA ALA A 244 -7.16 3.89 -21.24
C ALA A 244 -6.68 2.45 -21.05
N ALA A 245 -7.21 1.74 -20.04
CA ALA A 245 -6.91 0.34 -19.80
C ALA A 245 -7.37 -0.57 -20.96
N PHE A 246 -8.57 -0.36 -21.51
CA PHE A 246 -9.06 -1.13 -22.66
C PHE A 246 -8.22 -0.90 -23.91
N VAL A 247 -7.89 0.36 -24.23
CA VAL A 247 -7.05 0.69 -25.38
C VAL A 247 -5.66 0.08 -25.21
N GLY A 248 -5.05 0.23 -24.02
CA GLY A 248 -3.76 -0.37 -23.70
C GLY A 248 -3.77 -1.89 -23.80
N ALA A 249 -4.81 -2.56 -23.30
CA ALA A 249 -4.96 -4.01 -23.38
C ALA A 249 -5.08 -4.50 -24.83
N MET A 250 -5.81 -3.77 -25.69
CA MET A 250 -5.92 -4.11 -27.10
C MET A 250 -4.56 -4.02 -27.82
N ILE A 251 -3.80 -2.94 -27.58
CA ILE A 251 -2.46 -2.77 -28.14
C ILE A 251 -1.51 -3.85 -27.63
N ALA A 252 -1.56 -4.16 -26.33
CA ALA A 252 -0.75 -5.23 -25.74
C ALA A 252 -1.06 -6.60 -26.34
N PHE A 253 -2.35 -6.91 -26.56
CA PHE A 253 -2.78 -8.16 -27.20
C PHE A 253 -2.32 -8.27 -28.65
N LEU A 254 -2.38 -7.18 -29.43
CA LEU A 254 -1.85 -7.14 -30.79
C LEU A 254 -0.34 -7.36 -30.82
N ASN A 255 0.41 -6.66 -29.95
CA ASN A 255 1.86 -6.84 -29.86
C ASN A 255 2.22 -8.28 -29.47
N TYR A 256 1.50 -8.85 -28.48
CA TYR A 256 1.66 -10.26 -28.11
C TYR A 256 1.45 -11.21 -29.30
N LYS A 257 0.38 -11.02 -30.09
CA LYS A 257 0.15 -11.82 -31.30
C LYS A 257 1.28 -11.69 -32.32
N ILE A 258 1.78 -10.48 -32.55
CA ILE A 258 2.88 -10.23 -33.49
C ILE A 258 4.15 -10.95 -33.04
N ILE A 259 4.51 -10.84 -31.75
CA ILE A 259 5.67 -11.53 -31.17
C ILE A 259 5.53 -13.05 -31.30
N MET A 260 4.35 -13.60 -30.97
CA MET A 260 4.09 -15.05 -31.07
C MET A 260 4.17 -15.57 -32.50
N VAL A 261 3.66 -14.82 -33.48
CA VAL A 261 3.77 -15.17 -34.90
C VAL A 261 5.23 -15.10 -35.38
N GLY A 262 6.00 -14.12 -34.90
CA GLY A 262 7.43 -14.02 -35.19
C GLY A 262 8.27 -15.14 -34.56
N ALA A 263 7.92 -15.57 -33.35
CA ALA A 263 8.57 -16.68 -32.65
C ALA A 263 8.32 -18.02 -33.35
N GLY A 264 7.09 -18.27 -33.81
CA GLY A 264 6.76 -19.48 -34.58
C GLY A 264 7.47 -19.56 -35.94
N LYS A 265 7.76 -18.42 -36.58
CA LYS A 265 8.59 -18.39 -37.80
C LYS A 265 10.07 -18.70 -37.53
N LYS A 266 10.62 -18.29 -36.39
CA LYS A 266 12.01 -18.57 -36.01
C LYS A 266 12.24 -20.03 -35.61
N SER A 267 11.25 -20.70 -35.01
CA SER A 267 11.37 -22.14 -34.71
C SER A 267 11.30 -22.99 -35.98
N ALA A 268 10.43 -22.64 -36.93
CA ALA A 268 10.30 -23.35 -38.20
C ALA A 268 11.58 -23.23 -39.07
N SER A 269 12.24 -22.06 -39.09
CA SER A 269 13.51 -21.90 -39.81
C SER A 269 14.67 -22.67 -39.18
N HIS A 270 14.63 -22.93 -37.86
CA HIS A 270 15.68 -23.72 -37.20
C HIS A 270 15.52 -25.23 -37.38
N GLU A 271 14.32 -25.72 -37.67
CA GLU A 271 14.08 -27.12 -38.05
C GLU A 271 14.40 -27.40 -39.52
N GLU A 272 14.36 -26.40 -40.41
CA GLU A 272 14.77 -26.55 -41.82
C GLU A 272 16.29 -26.51 -42.04
N ASP A 273 17.06 -25.99 -41.07
CA ASP A 273 18.53 -25.89 -41.12
C ASP A 273 19.26 -27.08 -40.44
N LEU A 274 18.53 -28.11 -39.99
CA LEU A 274 19.05 -29.38 -39.42
C LEU A 274 18.86 -30.55 -40.39
#